data_AF-A0A6M1SVD9-F1
#
_entry.id   AF-A0A6M1SVD9-F1
#
_cell.length_a   1.000
_cell.length_b   1.000
_cell.length_c   1.000
_cell.angle_alpha   90.00
_cell.angle_beta   90.00
_cell.angle_gamma   90.00
#
_symmetry.space_group_name_H-M   'P 1'
#
loop_
_entity.id
_entity.type
_entity.pdbx_description
1 polymer ?
#
loop_
_entity_poly.entity_id
_entity_poly.type
_entity_poly.pdbx_seq_one_letter_code
_entity_poly.pdbx_strand_id
1 'polypeptide(L)' 'MSDKKNPLTEYAEYLSLGAEIAIGLAAPILIGYWLDEYFETSPWILLGGCGLGIINIFVIIFRLAKRLDN' A
#
# COMPACT_ATOMS: atom_id res chain seq x y z
N MET A 1 30.17 19.18 -4.33
CA MET A 1 30.43 18.30 -3.17
C MET A 1 29.66 17.03 -3.44
N SER A 2 30.33 15.91 -3.73
CA SER A 2 29.66 14.64 -4.04
C SER A 2 29.06 14.13 -2.74
N ASP A 3 27.74 14.32 -2.59
CA ASP A 3 26.96 13.72 -1.51
C ASP A 3 27.06 12.21 -1.69
N LYS A 4 27.99 11.58 -0.97
CA LYS A 4 27.96 10.12 -0.79
C LYS A 4 26.70 9.85 0.03
N LYS A 5 25.56 9.70 -0.63
CA LYS A 5 24.34 9.16 -0.01
C LYS A 5 24.77 7.91 0.75
N ASN A 6 24.62 7.93 2.08
CA ASN A 6 24.99 6.79 2.89
C ASN A 6 24.15 5.59 2.42
N PRO A 7 24.72 4.39 2.23
CA PRO A 7 23.97 3.22 1.79
C PRO A 7 22.79 2.93 2.74
N LEU A 8 22.93 3.26 4.02
CA LEU A 8 21.88 3.16 5.04
C LEU A 8 20.63 4.00 4.72
N THR A 9 20.80 5.22 4.18
CA THR A 9 19.67 6.09 3.79
C THR A 9 18.90 5.56 2.59
N GLU A 10 19.58 4.87 1.67
CA GLU A 10 18.96 4.24 0.50
C GLU A 10 18.12 3.03 0.91
N TYR A 11 18.63 2.18 1.82
CA TYR A 11 17.84 1.08 2.40
C TYR A 11 16.62 1.57 3.19
N ALA A 12 16.74 2.69 3.91
CA ALA A 12 15.62 3.29 4.62
C ALA A 12 14.51 3.77 3.66
N GLU A 13 14.88 4.29 2.50
CA GLU A 13 13.93 4.73 1.46
C GLU A 13 13.15 3.52 0.89
N TYR A 14 13.82 2.40 0.62
CA TYR A 14 13.15 1.16 0.20
C TYR A 14 12.23 0.58 1.27
N LEU A 15 12.63 0.62 2.54
CA LEU A 15 11.79 0.20 3.67
C LEU A 15 10.54 1.09 3.81
N SER A 16 10.69 2.40 3.66
CA SER A 16 9.57 3.34 3.68
C SER A 16 8.58 3.04 2.56
N LEU A 17 9.07 2.75 1.34
CA LEU A 17 8.23 2.33 0.21
C LEU A 17 7.49 1.01 0.51
N GLY A 18 8.19 0.01 1.05
CA GLY A 18 7.57 -1.25 1.45
C GLY A 18 6.48 -1.08 2.50
N ALA A 19 6.71 -0.21 3.49
CA ALA A 19 5.73 0.13 4.52
C ALA A 19 4.51 0.86 3.94
N GLU A 20 4.71 1.80 3.02
CA GLU A 20 3.63 2.52 2.36
C GLU A 20 2.73 1.57 1.55
N ILE A 21 3.34 0.61 0.83
CA ILE A 21 2.61 -0.44 0.10
C ILE A 21 1.85 -1.33 1.08
N ALA A 22 2.49 -1.81 2.14
CA ALA A 22 1.86 -2.69 3.13
C ALA A 22 0.67 -2.01 3.81
N ILE A 23 0.79 -0.73 4.18
CA ILE A 23 -0.30 0.05 4.78
C ILE A 23 -1.42 0.29 3.77
N GLY A 24 -1.10 0.65 2.52
CA GLY A 24 -2.10 0.90 1.47
C GLY A 24 -2.94 -0.33 1.12
N LEU A 25 -2.41 -1.53 1.40
CA LEU A 25 -3.05 -2.82 1.17
C LEU A 25 -3.79 -3.31 2.42
N ALA A 26 -3.13 -3.26 3.58
CA ALA A 26 -3.68 -3.76 4.85
C ALA A 26 -4.80 -2.87 5.39
N ALA A 27 -4.70 -1.55 5.27
CA ALA A 27 -5.70 -0.62 5.82
C ALA A 27 -7.12 -0.87 5.27
N PRO A 28 -7.39 -0.91 3.95
CA PRO A 28 -8.74 -1.14 3.44
C PRO A 28 -9.28 -2.54 3.77
N ILE A 29 -8.41 -3.55 3.84
CA ILE A 29 -8.79 -4.93 4.21
C ILE A 29 -9.19 -5.00 5.69
N LEU A 30 -8.37 -4.42 6.58
CA LEU A 30 -8.64 -4.39 8.01
C LEU A 30 -9.90 -3.57 8.33
N ILE A 31 -10.08 -2.42 7.67
CA ILE A 31 -11.30 -1.61 7.79
C ILE A 31 -12.51 -2.41 7.29
N GLY A 32 -12.39 -3.11 6.17
CA GLY A 32 -13.48 -3.93 5.62
C GLY A 32 -13.87 -5.10 6.53
N TYR A 33 -12.87 -5.76 7.12
CA TYR A 33 -13.09 -6.83 8.10
C TYR A 33 -13.80 -6.31 9.35
N TRP A 34 -13.33 -5.20 9.92
CA TRP A 34 -13.90 -4.62 11.12
C TRP A 34 -15.34 -4.12 10.90
N LEU A 35 -15.63 -3.57 9.71
CA LEU A 35 -16.99 -3.19 9.35
C LEU A 35 -17.91 -4.41 9.19
N ASP A 36 -17.47 -5.47 8.52
CA ASP A 36 -18.30 -6.68 8.37
C ASP A 36 -18.61 -7.31 9.74
N GLU A 37 -17.66 -7.30 10.68
CA GLU A 37 -17.89 -7.77 12.05
C GLU A 37 -18.87 -6.88 12.83
N TYR A 38 -18.82 -5.56 12.63
CA TYR A 38 -19.74 -4.61 13.28
C TYR A 38 -21.17 -4.66 12.72
N PHE A 39 -21.32 -4.87 11.41
CA PHE A 39 -22.63 -4.90 10.75
C PHE A 39 -23.26 -6.29 10.69
N GLU A 40 -22.60 -7.33 11.22
CA GLU A 40 -22.97 -8.75 11.09
C GLU A 40 -23.26 -9.17 9.64
N THR A 41 -22.73 -8.44 8.67
CA THR A 41 -22.93 -8.71 7.26
C THR A 41 -22.03 -9.86 6.86
N SER A 42 -22.58 -10.82 6.08
CA SER A 42 -21.76 -11.76 5.29
C SER A 42 -20.68 -10.97 4.54
N PRO A 43 -19.49 -11.56 4.24
CA PRO A 43 -18.22 -10.83 4.06
C PRO A 43 -18.13 -9.96 2.78
N TRP A 44 -19.06 -9.04 2.58
CA TRP A 44 -19.23 -8.21 1.40
C TRP A 44 -18.37 -6.95 1.49
N ILE A 45 -18.26 -6.35 2.68
CA ILE A 45 -17.45 -5.14 2.87
C ILE A 45 -15.96 -5.51 2.82
N LEU A 46 -15.58 -6.67 3.35
CA LEU A 46 -14.26 -7.27 3.20
C LEU A 46 -13.93 -7.55 1.74
N LEU A 47 -14.86 -8.11 0.97
CA LEU A 47 -14.68 -8.30 -0.49
C LEU A 47 -14.48 -6.96 -1.21
N GLY A 48 -15.23 -5.92 -0.84
CA GLY A 48 -15.03 -4.56 -1.32
C GLY A 48 -13.66 -4.00 -0.94
N GLY A 49 -13.23 -4.18 0.30
CA GLY A 49 -11.93 -3.78 0.83
C GLY A 49 -10.77 -4.48 0.12
N CYS A 50 -10.90 -5.77 -0.18
CA CYS A 50 -9.96 -6.52 -1.00
C CYS A 50 -9.89 -5.98 -2.44
N GLY A 51 -11.04 -5.69 -3.06
CA GLY A 51 -11.09 -5.06 -4.38
C GLY A 51 -10.37 -3.71 -4.41
N LEU A 52 -10.62 -2.86 -3.42
CA LEU A 52 -9.93 -1.58 -3.26
C LEU A 52 -8.42 -1.75 -3.02
N GLY A 53 -8.01 -2.73 -2.21
CA GLY A 53 -6.60 -3.06 -1.98
C GLY A 53 -5.87 -3.44 -3.27
N ILE A 54 -6.52 -4.25 -4.11
CA ILE A 54 -5.99 -4.64 -5.43
C ILE A 54 -5.84 -3.39 -6.33
N ILE A 55 -6.88 -2.55 -6.41
CA ILE A 55 -6.81 -1.31 -7.21
C ILE A 55 -5.68 -0.40 -6.72
N ASN A 56 -5.51 -0.27 -5.41
CA ASN A 56 -4.44 0.54 -4.81
C ASN A 56 -3.05 0.06 -5.23
N ILE A 57 -2.81 -1.26 -5.26
CA ILE A 57 -1.55 -1.84 -5.75
C ILE A 57 -1.29 -1.42 -7.20
N PHE A 58 -2.30 -1.55 -8.06
CA PHE A 58 -2.14 -1.13 -9.46
C PHE A 58 -1.79 0.35 -9.56
N VAL A 59 -2.48 1.22 -8.83
CA VAL A 59 -2.18 2.67 -8.79
C VAL A 59 -0.74 2.95 -8.33
N ILE A 60 -0.27 2.25 -7.29
CA ILE A 60 1.10 2.41 -6.79
C ILE A 60 2.12 1.96 -7.84
N ILE A 61 1.89 0.82 -8.49
CA ILE A 61 2.76 0.32 -9.57
C ILE A 61 2.80 1.30 -10.74
N PHE A 62 1.65 1.82 -11.20
CA PHE A 62 1.61 2.80 -12.27
C PHE A 62 2.32 4.10 -11.89
N ARG A 63 2.19 4.54 -10.63
CA ARG A 63 2.90 5.72 -10.12
C ARG A 63 4.42 5.50 -10.08
N LEU A 64 4.86 4.31 -9.66
CA LEU A 64 6.27 3.91 -9.67
C LEU A 64 6.82 3.86 -11.09
N ALA A 65 6.09 3.22 -12.02
CA ALA A 65 6.48 3.14 -13.43
C ALA A 65 6.65 4.54 -14.05
N LYS A 66 5.70 5.45 -13.78
CA LYS A 66 5.77 6.84 -14.27
C LYS A 66 6.90 7.66 -13.63
N ARG A 67 7.33 7.32 -12.41
CA ARG A 67 8.49 7.93 -11.74
C ARG A 67 9.83 7.45 -12.31
N LEU A 68 9.86 6.27 -12.91
CA LEU A 68 11.07 5.70 -13.52
C LEU A 68 11.24 6.13 -14.99
N ASP A 69 10.14 6.41 -15.67
CA ASP A 69 10.10 6.85 -17.07
C ASP A 69 10.40 8.36 -17.24
N ASN A 70 10.46 9.13 -16.15
CA ASN A 70 10.58 10.59 -16.16
C ASN A 70 11.73 11.06 -15.28
#